data_AF-A0A953XLM7-F1
#
_entry.id   AF-A0A953XLM7-F1
#
_cell.length_a   1.000
_cell.length_b   1.000
_cell.length_c   1.000
_cell.angle_alpha   90.00
_cell.angle_beta   90.00
_cell.angle_gamma   90.00
#
_symmetry.space_group_name_H-M   'P 1'
#
loop_
_entity.id
_entity.type
_entity.pdbx_description
1 polymer ?
#
loop_
_entity_poly.entity_id
_entity_poly.type
_entity_poly.pdbx_seq_one_letter_code
_entity_poly.pdbx_strand_id
1 'polypeptide(L)'
;WIKGMKEHDYAGAGHMAELVKNTFGWDVTRSSSVSDGVWKDIFETYVKDKYDLGLREWFDKVNPHAMQELTATMLEAARKGYWNADQATLDEIAKVYAESVAKDGPSAGLVSGGNEKLEQEVLKHLAAPGDAALVAAFRKAVEQSKGGQEPEAARVRGPVLEEQKPQPVPPAPEQPSDDSSRWIAVFAVAGLTLLFVAGLLIRPGNAES
;
A
#
# COMPACT_ATOMS: atom_id res chain seq x y z
N TRP A 1 -10.14 -15.51 -1.10
CA TRP A 1 -9.08 -14.61 -0.66
C TRP A 1 -9.27 -14.16 0.79
N ILE A 2 -10.34 -13.43 1.15
CA ILE A 2 -10.60 -12.94 2.54
C ILE A 2 -10.48 -14.05 3.59
N LYS A 3 -11.10 -15.22 3.36
CA LYS A 3 -10.97 -16.39 4.27
C LYS A 3 -9.52 -16.81 4.51
N GLY A 4 -8.68 -16.82 3.47
CA GLY A 4 -7.26 -17.14 3.59
C GLY A 4 -6.47 -16.06 4.34
N MET A 5 -6.81 -14.78 4.17
CA MET A 5 -6.24 -13.72 5.00
C MET A 5 -6.65 -13.91 6.48
N LYS A 6 -7.88 -14.35 6.77
CA LYS A 6 -8.33 -14.63 8.14
C LYS A 6 -7.50 -15.71 8.85
N GLU A 7 -6.90 -16.64 8.12
CA GLU A 7 -5.99 -17.67 8.67
C GLU A 7 -4.67 -17.08 9.21
N HIS A 8 -4.39 -15.80 8.91
CA HIS A 8 -3.17 -15.09 9.32
C HIS A 8 -3.43 -13.88 10.25
N ASP A 9 -4.62 -13.81 10.86
CA ASP A 9 -4.99 -12.85 11.92
C ASP A 9 -4.48 -11.42 11.68
N TYR A 10 -3.58 -10.92 12.54
CA TYR A 10 -3.07 -9.53 12.51
C TYR A 10 -2.46 -9.15 11.16
N ALA A 11 -1.63 -10.03 10.57
CA ALA A 11 -1.00 -9.79 9.28
C ALA A 11 -2.03 -9.82 8.15
N GLY A 12 -2.96 -10.76 8.20
CA GLY A 12 -4.06 -10.84 7.25
C GLY A 12 -4.95 -9.59 7.25
N ALA A 13 -5.29 -9.09 8.45
CA ALA A 13 -6.05 -7.85 8.61
C ALA A 13 -5.28 -6.65 8.04
N GLY A 14 -3.98 -6.56 8.34
CA GLY A 14 -3.09 -5.54 7.77
C GLY A 14 -3.07 -5.58 6.23
N HIS A 15 -3.00 -6.76 5.63
CA HIS A 15 -3.06 -6.93 4.17
C HIS A 15 -4.39 -6.49 3.56
N MET A 16 -5.52 -6.71 4.24
CA MET A 16 -6.82 -6.20 3.78
C MET A 16 -6.86 -4.66 3.79
N ALA A 17 -6.36 -4.02 4.85
CA ALA A 17 -6.26 -2.56 4.90
C ALA A 17 -5.31 -2.01 3.82
N GLU A 18 -4.19 -2.70 3.60
CA GLU A 18 -3.20 -2.35 2.58
C GLU A 18 -3.76 -2.45 1.16
N LEU A 19 -4.60 -3.47 0.88
CA LEU A 19 -5.31 -3.58 -0.39
C LEU A 19 -6.12 -2.30 -0.68
N VAL A 20 -6.90 -1.84 0.29
CA VAL A 20 -7.77 -0.65 0.13
C VAL A 20 -6.95 0.64 -0.01
N LYS A 21 -5.87 0.79 0.77
CA LYS A 21 -4.92 1.91 0.61
C LYS A 21 -4.27 1.93 -0.78
N ASN A 22 -3.90 0.77 -1.31
CA ASN A 22 -3.32 0.68 -2.65
C ASN A 22 -4.36 0.98 -3.74
N THR A 23 -5.61 0.57 -3.56
CA THR A 23 -6.71 1.00 -4.45
C THR A 23 -6.83 2.53 -4.48
N PHE A 24 -6.77 3.19 -3.32
CA PHE A 24 -6.75 4.64 -3.25
C PHE A 24 -5.55 5.25 -3.98
N GLY A 25 -4.35 4.69 -3.78
CA GLY A 25 -3.13 5.14 -4.45
C GLY A 25 -3.23 5.07 -5.99
N TRP A 26 -3.84 4.02 -6.53
CA TRP A 26 -4.10 3.90 -7.96
C TRP A 26 -5.05 4.99 -8.48
N ASP A 27 -6.12 5.27 -7.75
CA ASP A 27 -7.09 6.30 -8.14
C ASP A 27 -6.48 7.70 -8.14
N VAL A 28 -5.63 7.99 -7.15
CA VAL A 28 -4.87 9.24 -7.05
C VAL A 28 -3.86 9.39 -8.18
N THR A 29 -3.09 8.34 -8.48
CA THR A 29 -2.01 8.40 -9.49
C THR A 29 -2.54 8.32 -10.92
N ARG A 30 -3.70 7.69 -11.12
CA ARG A 30 -4.41 7.61 -12.38
C ARG A 30 -5.90 7.79 -12.14
N SER A 31 -6.34 9.04 -12.28
CA SER A 31 -7.76 9.40 -12.14
C SER A 31 -8.65 8.50 -12.99
N SER A 32 -9.80 8.11 -12.44
CA SER A 32 -10.79 7.23 -13.08
C SER A 32 -10.31 5.79 -13.32
N SER A 33 -9.19 5.37 -12.74
CA SER A 33 -8.73 3.97 -12.80
C SER A 33 -9.52 3.06 -11.86
N VAL A 34 -10.10 3.62 -10.81
CA VAL A 34 -11.02 2.97 -9.89
C VAL A 34 -12.39 3.64 -10.07
N SER A 35 -13.45 2.83 -10.18
CA SER A 35 -14.81 3.34 -10.33
C SER A 35 -15.53 3.38 -8.99
N ASP A 36 -16.59 4.19 -8.90
CA ASP A 36 -17.49 4.21 -7.73
C ASP A 36 -18.05 2.81 -7.40
N GLY A 37 -18.23 1.95 -8.41
CA GLY A 37 -18.66 0.57 -8.23
C GLY A 37 -17.64 -0.28 -7.46
N VAL A 38 -16.33 -0.07 -7.70
CA VAL A 38 -15.28 -0.77 -6.95
C VAL A 38 -15.26 -0.31 -5.49
N TRP A 39 -15.38 0.99 -5.24
CA TRP A 39 -15.46 1.52 -3.88
C TRP A 39 -16.70 1.03 -3.14
N LYS A 40 -17.85 0.96 -3.82
CA LYS A 40 -19.07 0.35 -3.27
C LYS A 40 -18.87 -1.12 -2.95
N ASP A 41 -18.22 -1.90 -3.82
CA ASP A 41 -17.94 -3.31 -3.53
C ASP A 41 -17.00 -3.50 -2.33
N ILE A 42 -16.03 -2.59 -2.13
CA ILE A 42 -15.18 -2.57 -0.92
C ILE A 42 -16.05 -2.32 0.32
N PHE A 43 -16.94 -1.32 0.28
CA PHE A 43 -17.88 -1.04 1.38
C PHE A 43 -18.75 -2.25 1.71
N GLU A 44 -19.44 -2.80 0.72
CA GLU A 44 -20.33 -3.95 0.89
C GLU A 44 -19.57 -5.17 1.44
N THR A 45 -18.34 -5.38 0.96
CA THR A 45 -17.54 -6.54 1.36
C THR A 45 -17.02 -6.43 2.80
N TYR A 46 -16.43 -5.29 3.18
CA TYR A 46 -15.72 -5.18 4.46
C TYR A 46 -16.55 -4.55 5.58
N VAL A 47 -17.43 -3.60 5.26
CA VAL A 47 -18.23 -2.87 6.25
C VAL A 47 -19.61 -3.52 6.41
N LYS A 48 -20.31 -3.82 5.31
CA LYS A 48 -21.58 -4.56 5.36
C LYS A 48 -21.42 -6.05 5.62
N ASP A 49 -20.19 -6.56 5.54
CA ASP A 49 -19.88 -7.99 5.62
C ASP A 49 -20.82 -8.83 4.73
N LYS A 50 -20.94 -8.45 3.45
CA LYS A 50 -21.83 -9.06 2.45
C LYS A 50 -21.74 -10.59 2.36
N TYR A 51 -20.66 -11.19 2.85
CA TYR A 51 -20.42 -12.63 2.83
C TYR A 51 -20.60 -13.32 4.19
N ASP A 52 -21.11 -12.60 5.19
CA ASP A 52 -21.39 -13.07 6.56
C ASP A 52 -20.18 -13.78 7.18
N LEU A 53 -19.00 -13.17 7.08
CA LEU A 53 -17.76 -13.77 7.54
C LEU A 53 -17.43 -13.42 8.99
N GLY A 54 -18.23 -12.58 9.65
CA GLY A 54 -17.94 -12.02 10.98
C GLY A 54 -16.71 -11.14 10.92
N LEU A 55 -16.65 -10.22 9.95
CA LEU A 55 -15.48 -9.39 9.73
C LEU A 55 -15.28 -8.38 10.87
N ARG A 56 -16.35 -7.74 11.33
CA ARG A 56 -16.24 -6.70 12.37
C ARG A 56 -15.66 -7.28 13.66
N GLU A 57 -16.23 -8.38 14.15
CA GLU A 57 -15.77 -9.06 15.37
C GLU A 57 -14.35 -9.62 15.20
N TRP A 58 -14.02 -10.10 13.99
CA TRP A 58 -12.69 -10.60 13.71
C TRP A 58 -11.64 -9.49 13.71
N PHE A 59 -11.87 -8.36 13.03
CA PHE A 59 -10.97 -7.21 13.05
C PHE A 59 -10.80 -6.67 14.47
N ASP A 60 -11.89 -6.47 15.20
CA ASP A 60 -11.88 -6.04 16.61
C ASP A 60 -10.99 -6.93 17.48
N LYS A 61 -10.97 -8.25 17.21
CA LYS A 61 -10.16 -9.21 17.96
C LYS A 61 -8.69 -9.21 17.56
N VAL A 62 -8.40 -9.17 16.25
CA VAL A 62 -7.04 -9.46 15.76
C VAL A 62 -6.23 -8.20 15.45
N ASN A 63 -6.88 -7.15 14.94
CA ASN A 63 -6.24 -5.90 14.56
C ASN A 63 -7.30 -4.80 14.30
N PRO A 64 -7.82 -4.12 15.35
CA PRO A 64 -8.83 -3.06 15.18
C PRO A 64 -8.30 -1.88 14.34
N HIS A 65 -7.00 -1.59 14.45
CA HIS A 65 -6.36 -0.53 13.67
C HIS A 65 -6.36 -0.77 12.16
N ALA A 66 -6.41 -2.03 11.71
CA ALA A 66 -6.57 -2.32 10.28
C ALA A 66 -7.97 -1.93 9.78
N MET A 67 -9.02 -2.16 10.56
CA MET A 67 -10.37 -1.69 10.20
C MET A 67 -10.43 -0.16 10.19
N GLN A 68 -9.74 0.49 11.14
CA GLN A 68 -9.60 1.95 11.15
C GLN A 68 -8.93 2.47 9.87
N GLU A 69 -7.81 1.88 9.45
CA GLU A 69 -7.13 2.30 8.21
C GLU A 69 -7.99 2.06 6.96
N LEU A 70 -8.70 0.93 6.91
CA LEU A 70 -9.59 0.60 5.81
C LEU A 70 -10.71 1.64 5.67
N THR A 71 -11.42 1.91 6.76
CA THR A 71 -12.54 2.88 6.78
C THR A 71 -12.08 4.32 6.63
N ALA A 72 -10.95 4.70 7.24
CA ALA A 72 -10.29 5.99 7.05
C ALA A 72 -9.95 6.23 5.57
N THR A 73 -9.43 5.21 4.88
CA THR A 73 -9.11 5.30 3.46
C THR A 73 -10.34 5.54 2.60
N MET A 74 -11.43 4.84 2.88
CA MET A 74 -12.69 5.03 2.16
C MET A 74 -13.25 6.45 2.35
N LEU A 75 -13.26 6.95 3.59
CA LEU A 75 -13.68 8.32 3.90
C LEU A 75 -12.76 9.36 3.26
N GLU A 76 -11.45 9.12 3.24
CA GLU A 76 -10.48 10.02 2.60
C GLU A 76 -10.65 10.05 1.07
N ALA A 77 -10.95 8.90 0.46
CA ALA A 77 -11.26 8.82 -0.97
C ALA A 77 -12.50 9.65 -1.31
N ALA A 78 -13.57 9.53 -0.53
CA ALA A 78 -14.77 10.34 -0.69
C ALA A 78 -14.50 11.83 -0.46
N ARG A 79 -13.83 12.18 0.64
CA ARG A 79 -13.49 13.57 1.02
C ARG A 79 -12.67 14.29 -0.06
N LYS A 80 -11.83 13.55 -0.80
CA LYS A 80 -11.01 14.09 -1.89
C LYS A 80 -11.66 13.98 -3.27
N GLY A 81 -12.88 13.46 -3.38
CA GLY A 81 -13.64 13.39 -4.63
C GLY A 81 -13.26 12.24 -5.56
N TYR A 82 -12.57 11.22 -5.05
CA TYR A 82 -12.25 9.99 -5.80
C TYR A 82 -13.38 8.96 -5.74
N TRP A 83 -14.27 9.08 -4.75
CA TRP A 83 -15.44 8.23 -4.62
C TRP A 83 -16.69 9.06 -4.35
N ASN A 84 -17.72 8.89 -5.18
CA ASN A 84 -19.03 9.51 -4.98
C ASN A 84 -19.99 8.55 -4.25
N ALA A 85 -19.82 8.43 -2.93
CA ALA A 85 -20.70 7.64 -2.07
C ALA A 85 -21.97 8.42 -1.68
N ASP A 86 -23.06 7.69 -1.39
CA ASP A 86 -24.23 8.32 -0.76
C ASP A 86 -24.00 8.61 0.73
N GLN A 87 -24.83 9.51 1.28
CA GLN A 87 -24.73 9.95 2.67
C GLN A 87 -24.84 8.78 3.66
N ALA A 88 -25.75 7.84 3.42
CA ALA A 88 -25.98 6.71 4.32
C ALA A 88 -24.75 5.78 4.40
N THR A 89 -24.09 5.56 3.26
CA THR A 89 -22.84 4.81 3.16
C THR A 89 -21.74 5.50 3.97
N LEU A 90 -21.57 6.82 3.80
CA LEU A 90 -20.55 7.58 4.53
C LEU A 90 -20.82 7.62 6.03
N ASP A 91 -22.08 7.77 6.44
CA ASP A 91 -22.51 7.74 7.85
C ASP A 91 -22.18 6.39 8.48
N GLU A 92 -22.43 5.27 7.78
CA GLU A 92 -22.10 3.94 8.27
C GLU A 92 -20.59 3.74 8.42
N ILE A 93 -19.79 4.16 7.43
CA ILE A 93 -18.32 4.05 7.49
C ILE A 93 -17.75 4.93 8.60
N ALA A 94 -18.22 6.17 8.73
CA ALA A 94 -17.80 7.08 9.79
C ALA A 94 -18.12 6.53 11.18
N LYS A 95 -19.28 5.89 11.34
CA LYS A 95 -19.65 5.22 12.58
C LYS A 95 -18.74 4.05 12.91
N VAL A 96 -18.48 3.16 11.94
CA VAL A 96 -17.53 2.04 12.12
C VAL A 96 -16.15 2.55 12.54
N TYR A 97 -15.63 3.56 11.84
CA TYR A 97 -14.34 4.18 12.13
C TYR A 97 -14.31 4.76 13.54
N ALA A 98 -15.28 5.61 13.89
CA ALA A 98 -15.32 6.30 15.16
C ALA A 98 -15.51 5.36 16.35
N GLU A 99 -16.32 4.30 16.20
CA GLU A 99 -16.49 3.26 17.22
C GLU A 99 -15.17 2.56 17.52
N SER A 100 -14.42 2.17 16.49
CA SER A 100 -13.12 1.54 16.70
C SER A 100 -12.11 2.50 17.32
N VAL A 101 -12.04 3.76 16.88
CA VAL A 101 -11.14 4.75 17.48
C VAL A 101 -11.52 5.05 18.94
N ALA A 102 -12.81 5.15 19.26
CA ALA A 102 -13.29 5.39 20.61
C ALA A 102 -12.97 4.22 21.56
N LYS A 103 -12.98 2.98 21.04
CA LYS A 103 -12.73 1.75 21.80
C LYS A 103 -11.25 1.44 21.94
N ASP A 104 -10.51 1.48 20.84
CA ASP A 104 -9.15 0.93 20.71
C ASP A 104 -8.07 2.02 20.56
N GLY A 105 -8.47 3.29 20.50
CA GLY A 105 -7.58 4.41 20.19
C GLY A 105 -7.26 4.51 18.69
N PRO A 106 -6.75 5.66 18.21
CA PRO A 106 -6.43 5.85 16.80
C PRO A 106 -5.17 5.05 16.39
N SER A 107 -5.20 4.47 15.19
CA SER A 107 -4.13 3.65 14.61
C SER A 107 -2.82 4.39 14.33
N ALA A 108 -2.85 5.73 14.27
CA ALA A 108 -1.75 6.57 13.80
C ALA A 108 -1.17 6.13 12.43
N GLY A 109 -2.00 5.52 11.58
CA GLY A 109 -1.58 5.00 10.28
C GLY A 109 -1.43 6.09 9.21
N LEU A 110 -0.98 5.70 8.02
CA LEU A 110 -0.60 6.62 6.94
C LEU A 110 -1.74 7.58 6.55
N VAL A 111 -2.98 7.09 6.56
CA VAL A 111 -4.14 7.88 6.12
C VAL A 111 -4.79 8.61 7.29
N SER A 112 -4.87 7.96 8.46
CA SER A 112 -5.62 8.45 9.61
C SER A 112 -4.78 9.30 10.58
N GLY A 113 -3.49 9.03 10.69
CA GLY A 113 -2.60 9.62 11.70
C GLY A 113 -2.49 11.14 11.55
N GLY A 114 -2.97 11.87 12.56
CA GLY A 114 -2.92 13.33 12.61
C GLY A 114 -3.70 14.02 11.49
N ASN A 115 -4.59 13.31 10.79
CA ASN A 115 -5.32 13.86 9.66
C ASN A 115 -6.57 14.62 10.14
N GLU A 116 -6.39 15.86 10.59
CA GLU A 116 -7.48 16.69 11.14
C GLU A 116 -8.62 16.93 10.14
N LYS A 117 -8.32 16.91 8.84
CA LYS A 117 -9.35 17.05 7.79
C LYS A 117 -10.24 15.82 7.70
N LEU A 118 -9.65 14.64 7.85
CA LEU A 118 -10.41 13.39 7.94
C LEU A 118 -11.22 13.35 9.25
N GLU A 119 -10.63 13.78 10.38
CA GLU A 119 -11.35 13.88 11.66
C GLU A 119 -12.61 14.77 11.53
N GLN A 120 -12.48 15.92 10.88
CA GLN A 120 -13.61 16.80 10.60
C GLN A 120 -14.65 16.15 9.69
N GLU A 121 -14.21 15.38 8.70
CA GLU A 121 -15.10 14.66 7.79
C GLU A 121 -15.93 13.61 8.53
N VAL A 122 -15.28 12.78 9.35
CA VAL A 122 -15.95 11.80 10.22
C VAL A 122 -17.04 12.47 11.05
N LEU A 123 -16.74 13.62 11.66
CA LEU A 123 -17.68 14.34 12.51
C LEU A 123 -18.91 14.89 11.76
N LYS A 124 -18.81 15.20 10.46
CA LYS A 124 -19.98 15.62 9.66
C LYS A 124 -20.98 14.48 9.49
N HIS A 125 -20.49 13.25 9.48
CA HIS A 125 -21.25 12.03 9.29
C HIS A 125 -21.77 11.41 10.61
N LEU A 126 -21.45 12.02 11.76
CA LEU A 126 -21.92 11.63 13.09
C LEU A 126 -22.82 12.73 13.70
N ALA A 127 -23.80 13.17 12.93
CA ALA A 127 -24.67 14.30 13.29
C ALA A 127 -26.01 13.88 13.90
N ALA A 128 -26.33 12.58 13.97
CA ALA A 128 -27.60 12.14 14.54
C ALA A 128 -27.61 12.36 16.08
N PRO A 129 -28.78 12.66 16.68
CA PRO A 129 -28.88 12.87 18.13
C PRO A 129 -28.34 11.70 18.98
N GLY A 130 -28.43 10.47 18.47
CA GLY A 130 -27.92 9.27 19.13
C GLY A 130 -26.39 9.15 19.16
N ASP A 131 -25.67 9.92 18.33
CA ASP A 131 -24.22 9.79 18.18
C ASP A 131 -23.43 10.66 19.16
N ALA A 132 -24.08 11.52 19.96
CA ALA A 132 -23.42 12.49 20.82
C ALA A 132 -22.38 11.85 21.77
N ALA A 133 -22.70 10.67 22.33
CA ALA A 133 -21.77 9.93 23.18
C ALA A 133 -20.57 9.38 22.40
N LEU A 134 -20.80 8.88 21.18
CA LEU A 134 -19.76 8.38 20.30
C LEU A 134 -18.82 9.52 19.85
N VAL A 135 -19.38 10.67 19.47
CA VAL A 135 -18.63 11.87 19.11
C VAL A 135 -17.73 12.33 20.26
N ALA A 136 -18.25 12.35 21.49
CA ALA A 136 -17.46 12.71 22.66
C ALA A 136 -16.30 11.72 22.91
N ALA A 137 -16.58 10.41 22.79
CA ALA A 137 -15.57 9.37 22.98
C ALA A 137 -14.49 9.40 21.88
N PHE A 138 -14.89 9.57 20.62
CA PHE A 138 -14.00 9.72 19.47
C PHE A 138 -13.06 10.92 19.65
N ARG A 139 -13.59 12.10 19.94
CA ARG A 139 -12.78 13.32 20.18
C ARG A 139 -11.80 13.13 21.32
N LYS A 140 -12.24 12.50 22.41
CA LYS A 140 -11.36 12.21 23.55
C LYS A 140 -10.20 11.30 23.15
N ALA A 141 -10.48 10.22 22.42
CA ALA A 141 -9.45 9.28 21.97
C ALA A 141 -8.42 9.95 21.03
N VAL A 142 -8.89 10.76 20.08
CA VAL A 142 -8.03 11.54 19.19
C VAL A 142 -7.16 12.53 19.97
N GLU A 143 -7.74 13.31 20.90
CA GLU A 143 -6.99 14.29 21.70
C GLU A 143 -5.92 13.63 22.58
N GLN A 144 -6.25 12.49 23.19
CA GLN A 144 -5.29 11.71 23.98
C GLN A 144 -4.09 11.24 23.15
N SER A 145 -4.28 10.96 21.86
CA SER A 145 -3.17 10.59 20.97
C SER A 145 -2.25 11.78 20.62
N LYS A 146 -2.79 13.01 20.58
CA LYS A 146 -2.00 14.24 20.36
C LYS A 146 -1.17 14.61 21.59
N GLY A 147 -1.66 14.29 22.79
CA GLY A 147 -1.02 14.56 24.08
C GLY A 147 0.02 13.53 24.55
N GLY A 148 0.34 12.53 23.73
CA GLY A 148 1.40 11.56 24.03
C GLY A 148 2.77 12.22 24.08
N GLN A 149 3.18 12.67 25.28
CA GLN A 149 4.56 12.45 25.69
C GLN A 149 4.88 10.99 25.40
N GLU A 150 5.95 10.71 24.65
CA GLU A 150 6.65 9.44 24.81
C GLU A 150 6.66 9.16 26.32
N PRO A 151 6.19 8.01 26.81
CA PRO A 151 6.56 7.64 28.16
C PRO A 151 8.07 7.83 28.19
N GLU A 152 8.59 8.51 29.22
CA GLU A 152 10.01 8.48 29.55
C GLU A 152 10.38 7.04 29.99
N ALA A 153 9.95 6.03 29.23
CA ALA A 153 10.57 4.73 29.17
C ALA A 153 11.96 5.04 28.65
N ALA A 154 12.86 5.19 29.62
CA ALA A 154 14.29 5.42 29.51
C ALA A 154 14.73 5.42 28.06
N ARG A 155 15.07 6.59 27.50
CA ARG A 155 15.82 6.67 26.24
C ARG A 155 16.98 5.70 26.38
N VAL A 156 16.82 4.48 25.88
CA VAL A 156 17.91 3.53 25.78
C VAL A 156 18.75 4.18 24.72
N ARG A 157 19.85 4.82 25.15
CA ARG A 157 20.87 5.27 24.21
C ARG A 157 21.27 4.01 23.47
N GLY A 158 20.81 3.87 22.22
CA GLY A 158 21.36 2.90 21.31
C GLY A 158 22.88 3.08 21.29
N PRO A 159 23.66 2.02 21.06
CA PRO A 159 25.09 2.19 20.90
C PRO A 159 25.33 3.26 19.83
N VAL A 160 26.11 4.28 20.19
CA VAL A 160 26.60 5.26 19.22
C VAL A 160 27.33 4.45 18.17
N LEU A 161 26.90 4.54 16.91
CA LEU A 161 27.63 3.95 15.79
C LEU A 161 29.00 4.61 15.75
N GLU A 162 30.01 3.84 16.14
CA GLU A 162 31.39 4.26 16.00
C GLU A 162 31.72 4.23 14.51
N GLU A 163 32.22 5.35 13.99
CA GLU A 163 32.64 5.45 12.60
C GLU A 163 33.75 4.41 12.37
N GLN A 164 33.42 3.34 11.62
CA GLN A 164 34.43 2.36 11.24
C GLN A 164 35.43 3.04 10.32
N LYS A 165 36.66 3.23 10.81
CA LYS A 165 37.77 3.63 9.94
C LYS A 165 37.84 2.65 8.77
N PRO A 166 37.86 3.13 7.51
CA PRO A 166 37.90 2.25 6.36
C PRO A 166 39.08 1.29 6.50
N GLN A 167 38.80 -0.01 6.56
CA GLN A 167 39.86 -1.00 6.43
C GLN A 167 40.38 -0.95 5.00
N PRO A 168 41.71 -1.08 4.78
CA PRO A 168 42.25 -1.15 3.43
C PRO A 168 41.55 -2.29 2.69
N VAL A 169 40.89 -1.96 1.58
CA VAL A 169 40.32 -2.96 0.68
C VAL A 169 41.48 -3.87 0.24
N PRO A 170 41.38 -5.20 0.41
CA PRO A 170 42.38 -6.11 -0.14
C PRO A 170 42.54 -5.82 -1.64
N PRO A 171 43.76 -5.87 -2.20
CA PRO A 171 43.94 -5.67 -3.62
C PRO A 171 43.04 -6.66 -4.36
N ALA A 172 42.31 -6.15 -5.35
CA ALA A 172 41.46 -6.97 -6.20
C ALA A 172 42.30 -8.13 -6.76
N PRO A 173 41.78 -9.37 -6.76
CA PRO A 173 42.51 -10.50 -7.34
C PRO A 173 42.91 -10.14 -8.78
N GLU A 174 44.18 -10.40 -9.12
CA GLU A 174 44.71 -10.12 -10.45
C GLU A 174 43.78 -10.71 -11.51
N GLN A 175 43.20 -9.82 -12.31
CA GLN A 175 42.43 -10.21 -13.49
C GLN A 175 43.40 -10.96 -14.42
N PRO A 176 43.08 -12.19 -14.86
CA PRO A 176 43.94 -12.90 -15.79
C PRO A 176 44.13 -12.05 -17.05
N SER A 177 45.39 -11.90 -17.48
CA SER A 177 45.75 -11.11 -18.65
C SER A 177 44.98 -11.59 -19.88
N ASP A 178 44.15 -10.70 -20.44
CA ASP A 178 43.29 -10.97 -21.57
C ASP A 178 44.08 -11.05 -22.88
N ASP A 179 44.64 -12.24 -23.16
CA ASP A 179 45.16 -12.62 -24.49
C ASP A 179 44.06 -13.25 -25.38
N SER A 180 42.80 -13.24 -24.90
CA SER A 180 41.61 -13.74 -25.60
C SER A 180 40.97 -12.69 -26.52
N SER A 181 41.14 -11.41 -26.22
CA SER A 181 40.63 -10.30 -27.04
C SER A 181 41.22 -10.19 -28.45
N ARG A 182 42.40 -10.78 -28.70
CA ARG A 182 43.01 -10.81 -30.05
C ARG A 182 42.34 -11.80 -30.99
N TRP A 183 41.74 -12.87 -30.48
CA TRP A 183 41.09 -13.89 -31.29
C TRP A 183 39.63 -13.56 -31.61
N ILE A 184 38.92 -12.89 -30.70
CA ILE A 184 37.52 -12.48 -30.90
C ILE A 184 37.39 -11.50 -32.08
N ALA A 185 38.35 -10.56 -32.23
CA ALA A 185 38.37 -9.63 -33.36
C ALA A 185 38.67 -10.32 -34.70
N VAL A 186 39.49 -11.38 -34.72
CA VAL A 186 39.84 -12.12 -35.94
C VAL A 186 38.68 -12.99 -36.43
N PHE A 187 37.95 -13.64 -35.53
CA PHE A 187 36.79 -14.46 -35.92
C PHE A 187 35.56 -13.65 -36.32
N ALA A 188 35.36 -12.44 -35.78
CA ALA A 188 34.25 -11.55 -36.16
C ALA A 188 34.39 -11.01 -37.59
N VAL A 189 35.61 -10.76 -38.09
CA VAL A 189 35.85 -10.26 -39.45
C VAL A 189 35.82 -11.39 -40.50
N ALA A 190 36.23 -12.60 -40.14
CA ALA A 190 36.16 -13.77 -41.03
C ALA A 190 34.72 -14.29 -41.23
N GLY A 191 33.86 -14.19 -40.21
CA GLY A 191 32.45 -14.60 -40.30
C GLY A 191 31.59 -13.69 -41.20
N LEU A 192 31.89 -12.39 -41.22
CA LEU A 192 31.12 -11.41 -41.99
C LEU A 192 31.42 -11.45 -43.51
N THR A 193 32.64 -11.86 -43.89
CA THR A 193 33.07 -11.97 -45.30
C THR A 193 32.54 -13.24 -45.97
N LEU A 194 32.40 -14.35 -45.24
CA LEU A 194 31.84 -15.60 -45.76
C LEU A 194 30.33 -15.51 -46.07
N LEU A 195 29.57 -14.73 -45.30
CA LEU A 195 28.13 -14.52 -45.54
C LEU A 195 27.86 -13.60 -46.74
N PHE A 196 28.78 -12.69 -47.07
CA PHE A 196 28.65 -11.81 -48.23
C PHE A 196 28.95 -12.53 -49.56
N VAL A 197 29.88 -13.48 -49.57
CA VAL A 197 30.21 -14.29 -50.77
C VAL A 197 29.14 -15.36 -51.04
N ALA A 198 28.56 -15.96 -49.99
CA ALA A 198 27.46 -16.93 -50.14
C ALA A 198 26.16 -16.29 -50.65
N GLY A 199 25.87 -15.04 -50.28
CA GLY A 199 24.70 -14.30 -50.76
C GLY A 199 24.76 -13.87 -52.23
N LEU A 200 25.97 -13.80 -52.81
CA LEU A 200 26.17 -13.45 -54.23
C LEU A 200 26.06 -14.64 -55.19
N LEU A 201 26.07 -15.88 -54.68
CA LEU A 201 26.00 -17.11 -55.48
C LEU A 201 24.59 -17.73 -55.58
N ILE A 202 23.60 -17.23 -54.84
CA ILE A 202 22.21 -17.71 -54.90
C ILE A 202 21.34 -16.65 -55.57
N ARG A 203 21.40 -16.60 -56.91
CA ARG A 203 20.43 -15.88 -57.75
C ARG A 203 19.37 -16.89 -58.23
N PRO A 204 18.10 -16.84 -57.80
CA PRO A 204 17.06 -17.65 -58.42
C PRO A 204 16.78 -17.08 -59.83
N GLY A 205 16.90 -17.95 -60.83
CA GLY A 205 16.67 -17.62 -62.24
C GLY A 205 15.22 -17.24 -62.51
N ASN A 206 15.05 -16.26 -63.40
CA ASN A 206 13.77 -15.89 -64.01
C ASN A 206 13.14 -17.12 -64.67
N ALA A 207 11.85 -17.36 -64.39
CA ALA A 207 11.00 -18.18 -65.23
C ALA A 207 10.32 -17.26 -66.26
N GLU A 208 10.68 -17.43 -67.54
CA GLU A 208 9.88 -16.98 -68.68
C GLU A 208 9.02 -18.15 -69.20
N SER A 209 7.88 -17.75 -69.78
CA SER A 209 6.81 -18.48 -70.49
C SER A 209 5.85 -19.35 -69.66
#